data_AF-A0A198YM19-F1
#
_entry.id   AF-A0A198YM19-F1
#
_cell.length_a   1.000
_cell.length_b   1.000
_cell.length_c   1.000
_cell.angle_alpha   90.00
_cell.angle_beta   90.00
_cell.angle_gamma   90.00
#
_symmetry.space_group_name_H-M   'P 1'
#
loop_
_entity.id
_entity.type
_entity.pdbx_description
1 polymer ?
#
loop_
_entity_poly.entity_id
_entity_poly.type
_entity_poly.pdbx_seq_one_letter_code
_entity_poly.pdbx_strand_id
1 'polypeptide(L)'
;MFATAPELLSADDSAAVQQTAVDVSIVATDRDEIPFVQEINTPMSMPVSANDAEAHAKFRRADLSIFKAEPDAFFDFSYRSVVEEMLAAVVGAEAPVRDDVLAQRIARAHGWLRTGNRIREKIERHLGAFDVTEDSAGRFIWLKGSVTTVVDYRPAETESDRRPVTDISLPELIGFVRQYPLALDEPDPALVFARLLGLERLAASSRARLNEAIAAAKGFLEKEGHIHANPGN
;
A
#
# COMPACT_ATOMS: atom_id res chain seq x y z
N MET A 1 -69.35 -50.64 4.92
CA MET A 1 -67.96 -50.75 4.44
C MET A 1 -67.15 -49.71 5.19
N PHE A 2 -66.24 -50.17 6.06
CA PHE A 2 -65.14 -49.48 6.78
C PHE A 2 -65.51 -48.27 7.68
N ALA A 3 -65.45 -48.36 9.03
CA ALA A 3 -64.27 -48.39 9.94
C ALA A 3 -63.49 -47.04 9.93
N THR A 4 -62.88 -46.48 10.98
CA THR A 4 -62.72 -46.63 12.44
C THR A 4 -61.88 -45.38 12.84
N ALA A 5 -62.10 -44.81 14.03
CA ALA A 5 -61.38 -43.64 14.61
C ALA A 5 -59.94 -44.01 15.12
N PRO A 6 -59.20 -43.27 16.00
CA PRO A 6 -59.33 -41.91 16.59
C PRO A 6 -57.98 -41.12 16.82
N GLU A 7 -58.07 -39.96 17.54
CA GLU A 7 -57.10 -39.39 18.55
C GLU A 7 -55.76 -38.76 18.06
N LEU A 8 -55.22 -37.61 18.49
CA LEU A 8 -55.06 -36.90 19.79
C LEU A 8 -54.84 -35.37 19.52
N LEU A 9 -55.51 -34.42 20.20
CA LEU A 9 -55.23 -33.77 21.51
C LEU A 9 -54.03 -32.79 21.56
N SER A 10 -54.32 -31.49 21.75
CA SER A 10 -53.70 -30.58 22.75
C SER A 10 -54.15 -29.13 22.46
N ALA A 11 -55.06 -28.56 23.25
CA ALA A 11 -54.80 -27.74 24.46
C ALA A 11 -54.56 -26.25 24.07
N ASP A 12 -55.55 -25.37 24.30
CA ASP A 12 -55.64 -24.47 25.48
C ASP A 12 -54.70 -23.26 25.32
N ASP A 13 -55.01 -22.02 25.67
CA ASP A 13 -56.07 -21.39 26.46
C ASP A 13 -55.92 -19.86 26.28
N SER A 14 -56.96 -19.09 26.64
CA SER A 14 -56.98 -17.77 27.31
C SER A 14 -55.85 -16.73 27.11
N ALA A 15 -56.04 -15.43 27.27
CA ALA A 15 -57.15 -14.50 27.40
C ALA A 15 -56.48 -13.12 27.59
N ALA A 16 -57.11 -12.08 27.07
CA ALA A 16 -57.32 -10.75 27.69
C ALA A 16 -56.16 -9.90 28.30
N VAL A 17 -56.41 -8.58 28.16
CA VAL A 17 -56.13 -7.48 29.13
C VAL A 17 -54.98 -6.50 28.81
N GLN A 18 -55.44 -5.31 28.36
CA GLN A 18 -55.12 -3.94 28.78
C GLN A 18 -53.70 -3.48 29.14
N GLN A 19 -53.36 -2.36 28.47
CA GLN A 19 -52.57 -1.22 28.92
C GLN A 19 -52.42 -1.07 30.45
N THR A 20 -51.16 -0.99 30.89
CA THR A 20 -50.75 -0.07 31.97
C THR A 20 -49.42 0.57 31.58
N ALA A 21 -49.36 1.89 31.71
CA ALA A 21 -48.18 2.70 31.50
C ALA A 21 -47.19 2.48 32.65
N VAL A 22 -45.92 2.27 32.32
CA VAL A 22 -44.82 2.39 33.29
C VAL A 22 -43.69 3.15 32.62
N ASP A 23 -43.46 4.36 33.12
CA ASP A 23 -42.32 5.20 32.83
C ASP A 23 -41.07 4.57 33.46
N VAL A 24 -40.09 4.19 32.63
CA VAL A 24 -38.81 3.63 33.10
C VAL A 24 -37.67 4.33 32.40
N SER A 25 -36.99 5.16 33.19
CA SER A 25 -35.67 5.72 32.88
C SER A 25 -34.65 4.60 32.67
N ILE A 26 -34.00 4.59 31.51
CA ILE A 26 -32.97 3.60 31.18
C ILE A 26 -31.63 4.14 31.68
N VAL A 27 -31.23 3.71 32.88
CA VAL A 27 -29.85 3.80 33.36
C VAL A 27 -29.09 2.61 32.78
N ALA A 28 -28.09 2.88 31.94
CA ALA A 28 -27.17 1.87 31.44
C ALA A 28 -26.06 1.64 32.46
N THR A 29 -25.99 0.43 33.01
CA THR A 29 -24.93 -0.02 33.91
C THR A 29 -24.00 -0.98 33.16
N ASP A 30 -22.75 -0.54 33.05
CA ASP A 30 -21.48 -1.26 33.29
C ASP A 30 -21.26 -2.68 32.72
N ARG A 31 -20.20 -2.82 31.91
CA ARG A 31 -19.40 -4.06 31.77
C ARG A 31 -18.03 -3.75 31.16
N ASP A 32 -17.01 -3.88 32.01
CA ASP A 32 -15.61 -4.26 31.75
C ASP A 32 -14.71 -3.29 30.97
N GLU A 33 -14.27 -2.21 31.63
CA GLU A 33 -13.05 -1.49 31.26
C GLU A 33 -11.80 -2.10 31.95
N ILE A 34 -10.92 -2.69 31.15
CA ILE A 34 -9.58 -3.14 31.56
C ILE A 34 -8.67 -1.90 31.65
N PRO A 35 -7.89 -1.72 32.73
CA PRO A 35 -7.15 -0.48 32.98
C PRO A 35 -6.04 -0.23 31.96
N PHE A 36 -6.03 1.01 31.47
CA PHE A 36 -5.02 1.68 30.64
C PHE A 36 -3.60 1.45 31.20
N VAL A 37 -2.82 0.60 30.51
CA VAL A 37 -1.39 0.45 30.79
C VAL A 37 -0.68 1.70 30.27
N GLN A 38 -0.13 2.46 31.21
CA GLN A 38 0.60 3.70 31.01
C GLN A 38 1.83 3.44 30.10
N GLU A 39 1.77 3.94 28.87
CA GLU A 39 2.86 3.92 27.90
C GLU A 39 4.13 4.53 28.50
N ILE A 40 5.18 3.72 28.58
CA ILE A 40 6.54 4.16 28.85
C ILE A 40 7.04 4.80 27.55
N ASN A 41 6.66 6.05 27.32
CA ASN A 41 7.10 6.85 26.18
C ASN A 41 8.56 7.26 26.40
N THR A 42 9.48 6.33 26.17
CA THR A 42 10.91 6.65 26.07
C THR A 42 11.21 6.89 24.59
N PRO A 43 11.46 8.14 24.15
CA PRO A 43 11.91 8.37 22.79
C PRO A 43 13.30 7.77 22.64
N MET A 44 13.40 6.63 21.95
CA MET A 44 14.68 6.14 21.44
C MET A 44 15.17 7.17 20.41
N SER A 45 15.96 8.12 20.89
CA SER A 45 16.67 9.09 20.06
C SER A 45 17.87 8.35 19.48
N MET A 46 17.66 7.64 18.36
CA MET A 46 18.79 7.34 17.50
C MET A 46 19.27 8.66 16.89
N PRO A 47 20.56 9.00 17.00
CA PRO A 47 21.10 10.13 16.28
C PRO A 47 21.07 9.78 14.80
N VAL A 48 19.98 10.14 14.11
CA VAL A 48 20.01 10.28 12.67
C VAL A 48 20.95 11.45 12.42
N SER A 49 22.21 11.14 12.17
CA SER A 49 23.21 12.13 11.81
C SER A 49 22.67 12.85 10.58
N ALA A 50 22.32 14.13 10.73
CA ALA A 50 21.61 14.93 9.73
C ALA A 50 22.40 15.11 8.41
N ASN A 51 23.64 14.63 8.35
CA ASN A 51 24.54 14.76 7.21
C ASN A 51 24.39 13.66 6.13
N ASP A 52 23.76 12.51 6.40
CA ASP A 52 23.63 11.43 5.39
C ASP A 52 22.32 11.49 4.59
N ALA A 53 21.41 12.39 4.96
CA ALA A 53 20.12 12.58 4.26
C ALA A 53 20.24 13.44 2.98
N GLU A 54 21.42 13.96 2.64
CA GLU A 54 21.56 15.12 1.74
C GLU A 54 21.81 14.81 0.25
N ALA A 55 21.77 13.56 -0.20
CA ALA A 55 21.99 13.26 -1.63
C ALA A 55 21.00 12.26 -2.27
N HIS A 56 19.85 11.99 -1.63
CA HIS A 56 18.84 11.15 -2.26
C HIS A 56 17.95 12.00 -3.15
N ALA A 57 17.83 11.62 -4.44
CA ALA A 57 16.86 12.24 -5.33
C ALA A 57 15.47 12.16 -4.68
N LYS A 58 14.82 13.31 -4.45
CA LYS A 58 13.50 13.33 -3.83
C LYS A 58 12.46 12.79 -4.80
N PHE A 59 11.49 12.06 -4.28
CA PHE A 59 10.34 11.62 -5.05
C PHE A 59 9.37 12.79 -5.23
N ARG A 60 9.08 13.11 -6.49
CA ARG A 60 8.08 14.10 -6.91
C ARG A 60 7.11 13.45 -7.88
N ARG A 61 5.81 13.64 -7.67
CA ARG A 61 4.79 13.20 -8.62
C ARG A 61 4.92 13.95 -9.94
N ALA A 62 4.69 13.25 -11.05
CA ALA A 62 4.72 13.89 -12.35
C ALA A 62 3.60 14.94 -12.47
N ASP A 63 3.96 16.11 -13.01
CA ASP A 63 2.99 17.15 -13.32
C ASP A 63 2.34 16.86 -14.67
N LEU A 64 1.09 16.42 -14.63
CA LEU A 64 0.28 16.14 -15.82
C LEU A 64 -0.56 17.35 -16.26
N SER A 65 -0.53 18.47 -15.53
CA SER A 65 -1.30 19.67 -15.89
C SER A 65 -0.80 20.35 -17.16
N ILE A 66 0.44 20.06 -17.57
CA ILE A 66 1.05 20.55 -18.81
C ILE A 66 0.37 19.97 -20.06
N PHE A 67 -0.33 18.84 -19.93
CA PHE A 67 -1.01 18.19 -21.04
C PHE A 67 -2.46 18.65 -21.14
N LYS A 68 -2.92 18.88 -22.37
CA LYS A 68 -4.34 19.13 -22.64
C LYS A 68 -5.12 17.82 -22.56
N ALA A 69 -5.61 17.47 -21.38
CA ALA A 69 -6.40 16.28 -21.17
C ALA A 69 -7.80 16.43 -21.83
N GLU A 70 -8.12 15.56 -22.78
CA GLU A 70 -9.42 15.50 -23.46
C GLU A 70 -10.11 14.16 -23.16
N PRO A 71 -10.98 14.10 -22.13
CA PRO A 71 -11.60 12.85 -21.68
C PRO A 71 -12.45 12.17 -22.76
N ASP A 72 -13.11 12.96 -23.61
CA ASP A 72 -13.97 12.47 -24.69
C ASP A 72 -13.17 11.83 -25.82
N ALA A 73 -12.00 12.40 -26.15
CA ALA A 73 -11.04 11.81 -27.09
C ALA A 73 -10.24 10.65 -26.46
N PHE A 74 -10.43 10.43 -25.15
CA PHE A 74 -10.07 9.26 -24.34
C PHE A 74 -9.73 8.02 -25.16
N PHE A 75 -10.73 7.54 -25.90
CA PHE A 75 -10.68 6.23 -26.54
C PHE A 75 -10.29 6.29 -28.02
N ASP A 76 -10.10 7.49 -28.57
CA ASP A 76 -9.80 7.69 -29.98
C ASP A 76 -8.38 7.26 -30.32
N PHE A 77 -8.19 6.96 -31.61
CA PHE A 77 -6.90 6.56 -32.15
C PHE A 77 -5.92 7.73 -32.19
N SER A 78 -6.39 8.92 -32.56
CA SER A 78 -5.58 10.16 -32.59
C SER A 78 -5.01 10.53 -31.23
N TYR A 79 -5.71 10.16 -30.14
CA TYR A 79 -5.32 10.51 -28.78
C TYR A 79 -4.27 9.56 -28.17
N ARG A 80 -3.86 8.51 -28.89
CA ARG A 80 -2.88 7.53 -28.42
C ARG A 80 -1.52 8.15 -28.10
N SER A 81 -1.03 9.07 -28.94
CA SER A 81 0.25 9.75 -28.73
C SER A 81 0.24 10.58 -27.44
N VAL A 82 -0.86 11.26 -27.14
CA VAL A 82 -1.01 12.04 -25.90
C VAL A 82 -0.95 11.13 -24.67
N VAL A 83 -1.61 9.97 -24.72
CA VAL A 83 -1.55 8.99 -23.63
C VAL A 83 -0.13 8.45 -23.46
N GLU A 84 0.58 8.16 -24.55
CA GLU A 84 1.98 7.69 -24.50
C GLU A 84 2.91 8.74 -23.90
N GLU A 85 2.76 10.01 -24.27
CA GLU A 85 3.55 11.12 -23.71
C GLU A 85 3.26 11.31 -22.20
N MET A 86 1.98 11.24 -21.79
CA MET A 86 1.62 11.30 -20.38
C MET A 86 2.21 10.11 -19.59
N LEU A 87 2.14 8.90 -20.13
CA LEU A 87 2.74 7.71 -19.49
C LEU A 87 4.26 7.86 -19.39
N ALA A 88 4.92 8.34 -20.44
CA ALA A 88 6.36 8.61 -20.43
C ALA A 88 6.74 9.67 -19.39
N ALA A 89 5.94 10.72 -19.21
CA ALA A 89 6.16 11.72 -18.18
C ALA A 89 6.03 11.15 -16.76
N VAL A 90 5.01 10.32 -16.50
CA VAL A 90 4.84 9.67 -15.19
C VAL A 90 5.96 8.67 -14.92
N VAL A 91 6.23 7.75 -15.85
CA VAL A 91 7.27 6.72 -15.65
C VAL A 91 8.66 7.38 -15.58
N GLY A 92 8.91 8.43 -16.37
CA GLY A 92 10.18 9.17 -16.33
C GLY A 92 10.47 9.82 -14.97
N ALA A 93 9.45 10.30 -14.27
CA ALA A 93 9.63 10.91 -12.94
C ALA A 93 9.50 9.89 -11.80
N GLU A 94 8.52 8.98 -11.89
CA GLU A 94 8.09 8.15 -10.76
C GLU A 94 8.62 6.71 -10.81
N ALA A 95 9.22 6.23 -11.92
CA ALA A 95 9.69 4.84 -12.01
C ALA A 95 10.67 4.47 -10.87
N PRO A 96 10.51 3.29 -10.24
CA PRO A 96 9.48 2.28 -10.49
C PRO A 96 8.10 2.69 -9.93
N VAL A 97 7.05 2.60 -10.75
CA VAL A 97 5.68 3.03 -10.37
C VAL A 97 4.69 1.87 -10.52
N ARG A 98 3.76 1.71 -9.57
CA ARG A 98 2.74 0.66 -9.64
C ARG A 98 1.73 0.93 -10.77
N ASP A 99 1.30 -0.10 -11.47
CA ASP A 99 0.35 -0.02 -12.59
C ASP A 99 -0.98 0.67 -12.22
N ASP A 100 -1.55 0.34 -11.06
CA ASP A 100 -2.76 0.97 -10.55
C ASP A 100 -2.56 2.45 -10.22
N VAL A 101 -1.39 2.81 -9.68
CA VAL A 101 -1.05 4.21 -9.37
C VAL A 101 -0.90 5.00 -10.67
N LEU A 102 -0.19 4.44 -11.66
CA LEU A 102 -0.06 5.01 -13.00
C LEU A 102 -1.44 5.23 -13.64
N ALA A 103 -2.31 4.22 -13.60
CA ALA A 103 -3.66 4.32 -14.16
C ALA A 103 -4.51 5.37 -13.43
N GLN A 104 -4.37 5.47 -12.10
CA GLN A 104 -5.02 6.51 -11.31
C GLN A 104 -4.50 7.91 -11.66
N ARG A 105 -3.19 8.10 -11.85
CA ARG A 105 -2.59 9.39 -12.26
C ARG A 105 -3.20 9.88 -13.57
N ILE A 106 -3.20 9.01 -14.58
CA ILE A 106 -3.79 9.31 -15.89
C ILE A 106 -5.28 9.61 -15.75
N ALA A 107 -6.03 8.80 -14.99
CA ALA A 107 -7.47 9.03 -14.83
C ALA A 107 -7.79 10.37 -14.16
N ARG A 108 -7.01 10.77 -13.14
CA ARG A 108 -7.18 12.04 -12.44
C ARG A 108 -6.84 13.23 -13.33
N ALA A 109 -5.82 13.11 -14.20
CA ALA A 109 -5.50 14.14 -15.18
C ALA A 109 -6.67 14.40 -16.15
N HIS A 110 -7.47 13.38 -16.44
CA HIS A 110 -8.68 13.47 -17.27
C HIS A 110 -9.95 13.79 -16.46
N GLY A 111 -9.83 14.15 -15.17
CA GLY A 111 -10.97 14.52 -14.32
C GLY A 111 -11.85 13.34 -13.88
N TRP A 112 -11.46 12.09 -14.13
CA TRP A 112 -12.23 10.94 -13.69
C TRP A 112 -12.03 10.64 -12.21
N LEU A 113 -13.15 10.38 -11.51
CA LEU A 113 -13.08 9.99 -10.10
C LEU A 113 -12.70 8.53 -9.88
N ARG A 114 -12.92 7.67 -10.88
CA ARG A 114 -12.68 6.22 -10.79
C ARG A 114 -11.93 5.74 -12.02
N THR A 115 -10.96 4.85 -11.80
CA THR A 115 -10.27 4.14 -12.87
C THR A 115 -11.03 2.85 -13.17
N GLY A 116 -11.86 2.86 -14.22
CA GLY A 116 -12.57 1.67 -14.70
C GLY A 116 -11.68 0.74 -15.54
N ASN A 117 -12.13 -0.50 -15.77
CA ASN A 117 -11.36 -1.49 -16.56
C ASN A 117 -10.99 -0.98 -17.96
N ARG A 118 -11.89 -0.25 -18.62
CA ARG A 118 -11.61 0.33 -19.95
C ARG A 118 -10.41 1.27 -19.98
N ILE A 119 -10.18 2.03 -18.90
CA ILE A 119 -9.03 2.95 -18.80
C ILE A 119 -7.76 2.11 -18.60
N ARG A 120 -7.80 1.13 -17.68
CA ARG A 120 -6.67 0.21 -17.44
C ARG A 120 -6.27 -0.53 -18.70
N GLU A 121 -7.22 -1.13 -19.41
CA GLU A 121 -6.98 -1.85 -20.68
C GLU A 121 -6.44 -0.95 -21.78
N LYS A 122 -6.81 0.34 -21.82
CA LYS A 122 -6.21 1.28 -22.75
C LYS A 122 -4.75 1.55 -22.37
N ILE A 123 -4.48 1.85 -21.10
CA ILE A 123 -3.13 2.12 -20.60
C ILE A 123 -2.22 0.92 -20.81
N GLU A 124 -2.69 -0.28 -20.49
CA GLU A 124 -1.97 -1.55 -20.66
C GLU A 124 -1.43 -1.73 -22.09
N ARG A 125 -2.23 -1.36 -23.10
CA ARG A 125 -1.82 -1.45 -24.51
C ARG A 125 -0.66 -0.52 -24.88
N HIS A 126 -0.41 0.52 -24.11
CA HIS A 126 0.69 1.46 -24.31
C HIS A 126 1.91 1.14 -23.43
N LEU A 127 1.85 0.09 -22.60
CA LEU A 127 2.98 -0.29 -21.73
C LEU A 127 4.13 -1.00 -22.46
N GLY A 128 3.97 -1.34 -23.75
CA GLY A 128 5.01 -2.03 -24.52
C GLY A 128 6.34 -1.28 -24.66
N ALA A 129 6.33 0.05 -24.47
CA ALA A 129 7.54 0.88 -24.47
C ALA A 129 8.33 0.82 -23.15
N PHE A 130 7.76 0.22 -22.10
CA PHE A 130 8.33 0.15 -20.76
C PHE A 130 8.71 -1.29 -20.41
N ASP A 131 9.43 -1.45 -19.31
CA ASP A 131 9.61 -2.77 -18.69
C ASP A 131 8.65 -2.93 -17.52
N VAL A 132 8.21 -4.17 -17.29
CA VAL A 132 7.24 -4.50 -16.24
C VAL A 132 7.81 -5.62 -15.39
N THR A 133 7.80 -5.42 -14.08
CA THR A 133 8.09 -6.46 -13.09
C THR A 133 6.85 -6.73 -12.25
N GLU A 134 6.78 -7.91 -11.66
CA GLU A 134 5.73 -8.28 -10.72
C GLU A 134 6.37 -8.61 -9.38
N ASP A 135 5.78 -8.08 -8.31
CA ASP A 135 6.13 -8.39 -6.93
C ASP A 135 4.87 -8.73 -6.11
N SER A 136 5.03 -8.99 -4.80
CA SER A 136 3.92 -9.35 -3.92
C SER A 136 2.80 -8.30 -3.79
N ALA A 137 3.07 -7.02 -4.09
CA ALA A 137 2.10 -5.93 -4.06
C ALA A 137 1.45 -5.65 -5.43
N GLY A 138 1.99 -6.23 -6.51
CA GLY A 138 1.44 -6.10 -7.86
C GLY A 138 2.48 -5.80 -8.92
N ARG A 139 2.04 -5.16 -10.01
CA ARG A 139 2.88 -4.89 -11.17
C ARG A 139 3.50 -3.50 -11.09
N PHE A 140 4.78 -3.41 -11.37
CA PHE A 140 5.56 -2.18 -11.37
C PHE A 140 6.12 -1.90 -12.77
N ILE A 141 6.00 -0.65 -13.19
CA ILE A 141 6.41 -0.13 -14.49
C ILE A 141 7.73 0.61 -14.35
N TRP A 142 8.66 0.31 -15.24
CA TRP A 142 10.03 0.78 -15.26
C TRP A 142 10.35 1.47 -16.58
N LEU A 143 11.35 2.34 -16.55
CA LEU A 143 11.98 2.77 -17.78
C LEU A 143 12.62 1.57 -18.48
N LYS A 144 12.63 1.61 -19.81
CA LYS A 144 13.19 0.51 -20.61
C LYS A 144 14.66 0.30 -20.26
N GLY A 145 15.03 -0.93 -19.91
CA GLY A 145 16.38 -1.31 -19.55
C GLY A 145 16.83 -0.84 -18.16
N SER A 146 15.94 -0.29 -17.34
CA SER A 146 16.28 0.21 -15.99
C SER A 146 15.90 -0.74 -14.86
N VAL A 147 15.45 -1.96 -15.18
CA VAL A 147 15.05 -2.97 -14.18
C VAL A 147 16.29 -3.41 -13.40
N THR A 148 16.21 -3.32 -12.07
CA THR A 148 17.27 -3.73 -11.14
C THR A 148 16.66 -4.32 -9.88
N THR A 149 17.46 -5.08 -9.14
CA THR A 149 17.05 -5.72 -7.87
C THR A 149 17.13 -4.78 -6.67
N VAL A 150 17.87 -3.67 -6.78
CA VAL A 150 18.00 -2.65 -5.74
C VAL A 150 17.92 -1.27 -6.38
N VAL A 151 17.05 -0.42 -5.84
CA VAL A 151 16.90 0.99 -6.23
C VAL A 151 17.04 1.85 -4.97
N ASP A 152 17.76 2.96 -5.05
CA ASP A 152 17.86 3.89 -3.93
C ASP A 152 16.49 4.46 -3.57
N TYR A 153 16.17 4.45 -2.27
CA TYR A 153 14.89 4.97 -1.80
C TYR A 153 14.80 6.48 -1.99
N ARG A 154 13.68 6.93 -2.58
CA ARG A 154 13.42 8.34 -2.82
C ARG A 154 12.38 8.85 -1.82
N PRO A 155 12.78 9.65 -0.80
CA PRO A 155 11.83 10.22 0.15
C PRO A 155 10.92 11.22 -0.55
N ALA A 156 9.65 11.29 -0.12
CA ALA A 156 8.69 12.24 -0.66
C ALA A 156 9.18 13.69 -0.47
N GLU A 157 9.09 14.51 -1.52
CA GLU A 157 9.46 15.93 -1.41
C GLU A 157 8.44 16.73 -0.59
N THR A 158 7.15 16.41 -0.74
CA THR A 158 6.05 17.05 -0.03
C THR A 158 5.12 16.01 0.60
N GLU A 159 4.25 16.45 1.53
CA GLU A 159 3.22 15.57 2.11
C GLU A 159 2.29 15.00 1.03
N SER A 160 1.98 15.80 0.00
CA SER A 160 1.20 15.35 -1.14
C SER A 160 1.91 14.31 -1.99
N ASP A 161 3.24 14.18 -1.91
CA ASP A 161 4.02 13.18 -2.63
C ASP A 161 4.17 11.86 -1.87
N ARG A 162 3.69 11.77 -0.62
CA ARG A 162 3.77 10.52 0.14
C ARG A 162 3.12 9.36 -0.61
N ARG A 163 3.83 8.23 -0.57
CA ARG A 163 3.41 6.95 -1.12
C ARG A 163 3.22 5.97 0.05
N PRO A 164 2.12 5.22 0.11
CA PRO A 164 2.02 4.13 1.07
C PRO A 164 3.03 3.03 0.69
N VAL A 165 3.46 2.24 1.67
CA VAL A 165 4.47 1.19 1.49
C VAL A 165 4.06 0.15 0.44
N THR A 166 2.76 -0.08 0.28
CA THR A 166 2.20 -0.96 -0.76
C THR A 166 2.38 -0.45 -2.18
N ASP A 167 2.67 0.85 -2.35
CA ASP A 167 2.84 1.50 -3.65
C ASP A 167 4.33 1.68 -4.00
N ILE A 168 5.23 1.35 -3.07
CA ILE A 168 6.68 1.38 -3.25
C ILE A 168 7.13 -0.01 -3.71
N SER A 169 7.94 -0.06 -4.77
CA SER A 169 8.44 -1.31 -5.34
C SER A 169 9.35 -2.06 -4.38
N LEU A 170 9.38 -3.40 -4.46
CA LEU A 170 10.26 -4.21 -3.62
C LEU A 170 11.75 -3.82 -3.78
N PRO A 171 12.31 -3.58 -4.98
CA PRO A 171 13.69 -3.10 -5.14
C PRO A 171 13.99 -1.77 -4.44
N GLU A 172 13.02 -0.86 -4.41
CA GLU A 172 13.16 0.44 -3.73
C GLU A 172 13.09 0.26 -2.20
N LEU A 173 12.25 -0.64 -1.70
CA LEU A 173 12.23 -1.02 -0.28
C LEU A 173 13.52 -1.73 0.16
N ILE A 174 14.11 -2.56 -0.70
CA ILE A 174 15.42 -3.19 -0.43
C ILE A 174 16.49 -2.11 -0.31
N GLY A 175 16.52 -1.13 -1.22
CA GLY A 175 17.45 -0.01 -1.12
C GLY A 175 17.27 0.78 0.16
N PHE A 176 16.02 1.05 0.56
CA PHE A 176 15.72 1.68 1.85
C PHE A 176 16.28 0.89 3.04
N VAL A 177 16.03 -0.42 3.09
CA VAL A 177 16.48 -1.28 4.18
C VAL A 177 18.00 -1.28 4.29
N ARG A 178 18.72 -1.29 3.15
CA ARG A 178 20.18 -1.27 3.11
C ARG A 178 20.79 0.03 3.64
N GLN A 179 20.04 1.14 3.64
CA GLN A 179 20.51 2.42 4.20
C GLN A 179 20.60 2.41 5.73
N TYR A 180 19.86 1.52 6.40
CA TYR A 180 19.82 1.44 7.87
C TYR A 180 20.15 0.02 8.35
N PRO A 181 21.40 -0.46 8.18
CA PRO A 181 21.77 -1.82 8.53
C PRO A 181 21.57 -2.13 10.03
N LEU A 182 21.76 -1.15 10.91
CA LEU A 182 21.55 -1.31 12.35
C LEU A 182 20.10 -1.63 12.73
N ALA A 183 19.12 -1.19 11.93
CA ALA A 183 17.71 -1.49 12.18
C ALA A 183 17.38 -2.97 11.95
N LEU A 184 18.24 -3.73 11.25
CA LEU A 184 18.06 -5.16 11.00
C LEU A 184 18.31 -6.04 12.23
N ASP A 185 19.06 -5.52 13.20
CA ASP A 185 19.46 -6.21 14.43
C ASP A 185 18.48 -5.98 15.59
N GLU A 186 17.54 -5.06 15.40
CA GLU A 186 16.49 -4.77 16.38
C GLU A 186 15.51 -5.96 16.54
N PRO A 187 14.83 -6.10 17.69
CA PRO A 187 13.89 -7.21 17.92
C PRO A 187 12.69 -7.24 16.95
N ASP A 188 12.22 -6.07 16.51
CA ASP A 188 11.17 -5.94 15.49
C ASP A 188 11.60 -4.94 14.39
N PRO A 189 12.44 -5.38 13.43
CA PRO A 189 12.97 -4.51 12.38
C PRO A 189 11.87 -3.86 11.54
N ALA A 190 10.79 -4.60 11.24
CA ALA A 190 9.69 -4.08 10.43
C ALA A 190 9.01 -2.87 11.07
N LEU A 191 8.88 -2.85 12.40
CA LEU A 191 8.33 -1.71 13.12
C LEU A 191 9.28 -0.51 13.10
N VAL A 192 10.59 -0.75 13.21
CA VAL A 192 11.61 0.30 13.10
C VAL A 192 11.59 0.94 11.71
N PHE A 193 11.62 0.14 10.64
CA PHE A 193 11.52 0.66 9.27
C PHE A 193 10.19 1.37 9.00
N ALA A 194 9.08 0.88 9.55
CA ALA A 194 7.80 1.57 9.44
C ALA A 194 7.86 2.99 10.03
N ARG A 195 8.48 3.15 11.21
CA ARG A 195 8.69 4.46 11.84
C ARG A 195 9.62 5.35 11.02
N LEU A 196 10.70 4.80 10.47
CA LEU A 196 11.61 5.54 9.59
C LEU A 196 10.91 6.02 8.29
N LEU A 197 9.93 5.27 7.80
CA LEU A 197 9.06 5.68 6.69
C LEU A 197 7.94 6.65 7.10
N GLY A 198 7.87 7.03 8.38
CA GLY A 198 6.85 7.93 8.92
C GLY A 198 5.46 7.30 9.05
N LEU A 199 5.37 5.97 9.16
CA LEU A 199 4.12 5.27 9.46
C LEU A 199 3.84 5.31 10.96
N GLU A 200 2.72 5.91 11.35
CA GLU A 200 2.25 5.89 12.75
C GLU A 200 1.75 4.51 13.18
N ARG A 201 1.15 3.76 12.24
CA ARG A 201 0.60 2.42 12.47
C ARG A 201 1.07 1.45 11.40
N LEU A 202 1.51 0.28 11.85
CA LEU A 202 1.97 -0.79 10.97
C LEU A 202 0.83 -1.76 10.66
N ALA A 203 0.15 -1.54 9.53
CA ALA A 203 -0.85 -2.47 9.01
C ALA A 203 -0.20 -3.81 8.58
N ALA A 204 -1.00 -4.88 8.57
CA ALA A 204 -0.52 -6.22 8.20
C ALA A 204 0.09 -6.29 6.79
N SER A 205 -0.52 -5.58 5.82
CA SER A 205 0.00 -5.50 4.44
C SER A 205 1.36 -4.81 4.37
N SER A 206 1.52 -3.67 5.04
CA SER A 206 2.80 -2.96 5.12
C SER A 206 3.86 -3.78 5.86
N ARG A 207 3.49 -4.50 6.93
CA ARG A 207 4.40 -5.39 7.66
C ARG A 207 4.93 -6.52 6.77
N ALA A 208 4.03 -7.18 6.03
CA ALA A 208 4.41 -8.25 5.10
C ALA A 208 5.43 -7.74 4.07
N ARG A 209 5.20 -6.55 3.51
CA ARG A 209 6.09 -5.91 2.53
C ARG A 209 7.47 -5.58 3.11
N LEU A 210 7.50 -5.00 4.30
CA LEU A 210 8.78 -4.69 4.96
C LEU A 210 9.55 -5.96 5.30
N ASN A 211 8.88 -7.00 5.80
CA ASN A 211 9.52 -8.28 6.09
C ASN A 211 10.12 -8.94 4.83
N GLU A 212 9.41 -8.87 3.71
CA GLU A 212 9.91 -9.37 2.43
C GLU A 212 11.16 -8.61 1.98
N ALA A 213 11.14 -7.28 2.05
CA ALA A 213 12.30 -6.44 1.74
C ALA A 213 13.49 -6.71 2.67
N ILE A 214 13.24 -6.89 3.97
CA ILE A 214 14.26 -7.25 4.97
C ILE A 214 14.92 -8.59 4.63
N ALA A 215 14.11 -9.61 4.34
CA ALA A 215 14.62 -10.94 3.99
C ALA A 215 15.48 -10.89 2.71
N ALA A 216 15.01 -10.16 1.69
CA ALA A 216 15.77 -9.96 0.46
C ALA A 216 17.08 -9.21 0.71
N ALA A 217 17.05 -8.11 1.48
CA ALA A 217 18.23 -7.32 1.82
C ALA A 217 19.29 -8.13 2.58
N LYS A 218 18.88 -8.94 3.56
CA LYS A 218 19.79 -9.86 4.28
C LYS A 218 20.47 -10.83 3.32
N GLY A 219 19.70 -11.42 2.38
CA GLY A 219 20.26 -12.31 1.36
C GLY A 219 21.26 -11.64 0.41
N PHE A 220 21.16 -10.32 0.18
CA PHE A 220 22.18 -9.57 -0.57
C PHE A 220 23.46 -9.36 0.25
N LEU A 221 23.33 -8.98 1.53
CA LEU A 221 24.47 -8.75 2.41
C LEU A 221 25.30 -10.03 2.65
N GLU A 222 24.63 -11.18 2.78
CA GLU A 222 25.30 -12.48 2.91
C GLU A 222 26.09 -12.83 1.63
N LYS A 223 25.52 -12.54 0.46
CA LYS A 223 26.21 -12.75 -0.83
C LYS A 223 27.40 -11.82 -0.98
N GLU A 224 27.25 -10.53 -0.69
CA GLU A 224 28.34 -9.53 -0.74
C GLU A 224 29.49 -9.89 0.23
N GLY A 225 29.17 -10.35 1.44
CA GLY A 225 30.16 -10.85 2.40
C GLY A 225 30.88 -12.12 1.93
N HIS A 226 30.21 -12.99 1.16
CA HIS A 226 30.82 -14.19 0.60
C HIS A 226 31.80 -13.89 -0.55
N ILE A 227 31.56 -12.84 -1.36
CA ILE A 227 32.48 -12.48 -2.47
C ILE A 227 33.80 -11.91 -1.94
N HIS A 228 33.78 -11.23 -0.79
CA HIS A 228 34.99 -10.68 -0.15
C HIS A 228 35.78 -11.70 0.68
N ALA A 229 35.24 -12.90 0.93
CA ALA A 229 35.88 -13.93 1.74
C ALA A 229 36.77 -14.91 0.94
N ASN A 230 37.24 -14.53 -0.26
CA ASN A 230 38.32 -15.24 -0.95
C ASN A 230 39.65 -14.47 -0.85
N PRO A 231 40.45 -14.66 0.22
CA PRO A 231 41.87 -14.37 0.19
C PRO A 231 42.55 -15.52 -0.57
N GLY A 232 42.45 -15.48 -1.89
CA GLY A 232 43.14 -16.40 -2.77
C GLY A 232 44.58 -15.94 -3.01
N ASN A 233 45.50 -16.59 -2.26
CA ASN A 233 46.91 -16.86 -2.59
C ASN A 233 47.96 -15.77 -2.32
#